data_AF-A0A3A9STU6-F1
#
_entry.id   AF-A0A3A9STU6-F1
#
_cell.length_a   1.000
_cell.length_b   1.000
_cell.length_c   1.000
_cell.angle_alpha   90.00
_cell.angle_beta   90.00
_cell.angle_gamma   90.00
#
_symmetry.space_group_name_H-M   'P 1'
#
loop_
_entity.id
_entity.type
_entity.pdbx_description
1 polymer ?
#
loop_
_entity_poly.entity_id
_entity_poly.type
_entity_poly.pdbx_seq_one_letter_code
_entity_poly.pdbx_strand_id
1 'polypeptide(L)'
;MVVNFEFLCDESIENVITCLHYQVDKVVFFGYYETIVKLKDQTKNFLKKYCGVKDVIFLPLSEKDLPSILEGMRKEIIHESSGKSKLFFDITGGEGLLLVAFGMLAKELNVPIHMFDVEKDKLIELDEGAERSISKDVSPQTVELDLDSYVEMYGATINYRMQKDIKKDLGPEFKADFEKVFKIAKKYDPYWNAFTNFITSKMKVSEDLWVDASDEFVINELQQRGGKFNNTSILEEILDVLYKEGLILDLEHGRRYRFRFKNPEVKDCIKDTGSPFELHVYHEEKALHKDCRVGVHIDWDGVLHETNGDDVFNEIDVLAIDGIIPIFISCKSGNLNNHEKLSALYEIDTVAGRLGGRHAKKKLVVSREFGEVYEERAADMGIEVEIAK
;
A
#
# COMPACT_ATOMS: atom_id res chain seq x y z
N MET A 1 13.03 15.27 -31.07
CA MET A 1 12.23 15.33 -29.84
C MET A 1 11.14 14.29 -29.95
N VAL A 2 10.96 13.48 -28.92
CA VAL A 2 9.84 12.53 -28.79
C VAL A 2 8.75 13.20 -27.96
N VAL A 3 7.55 13.31 -28.52
CA VAL A 3 6.39 13.92 -27.88
C VAL A 3 5.30 12.87 -27.73
N ASN A 4 4.87 12.62 -26.50
CA ASN A 4 3.72 11.78 -26.19
C ASN A 4 2.51 12.66 -25.90
N PHE A 5 1.39 12.42 -26.56
CA PHE A 5 0.11 13.02 -26.21
C PHE A 5 -0.73 12.00 -25.47
N GLU A 6 -1.38 12.46 -24.41
CA GLU A 6 -2.05 11.58 -23.46
C GLU A 6 -3.25 12.27 -22.85
N PHE A 7 -4.20 11.48 -22.36
CA PHE A 7 -5.29 12.02 -21.56
C PHE A 7 -4.94 11.93 -20.08
N LEU A 8 -5.00 13.07 -19.37
CA LEU A 8 -4.82 13.10 -17.93
C LEU A 8 -6.08 12.55 -17.25
N CYS A 9 -5.92 11.45 -16.53
CA CYS A 9 -6.98 10.79 -15.78
C CYS A 9 -6.62 10.62 -14.30
N ASP A 10 -7.58 10.17 -13.49
CA ASP A 10 -7.37 9.95 -12.04
C ASP A 10 -6.43 8.76 -11.73
N GLU A 11 -6.22 7.87 -12.70
CA GLU A 11 -5.30 6.74 -12.57
C GLU A 11 -3.86 7.19 -12.82
N SER A 12 -3.15 7.52 -11.74
CA SER A 12 -1.82 8.15 -11.82
C SER A 12 -0.78 7.30 -12.56
N ILE A 13 -0.83 5.96 -12.44
CA ILE A 13 0.05 5.06 -13.17
C ILE A 13 -0.15 5.15 -14.69
N GLU A 14 -1.39 5.33 -15.15
CA GLU A 14 -1.70 5.40 -16.58
C GLU A 14 -1.06 6.62 -17.19
N ASN A 15 -1.11 7.76 -16.49
CA ASN A 15 -0.52 9.03 -16.91
C ASN A 15 1.02 9.01 -17.05
N VAL A 16 1.70 7.96 -16.58
CA VAL A 16 3.17 7.92 -16.54
C VAL A 16 3.78 6.66 -17.15
N ILE A 17 2.99 5.60 -17.35
CA ILE A 17 3.51 4.27 -17.72
C ILE A 17 4.35 4.30 -18.99
N THR A 18 3.93 5.02 -20.04
CA THR A 18 4.75 5.17 -21.24
C THR A 18 6.12 5.76 -20.95
N CYS A 19 6.20 6.71 -20.03
CA CYS A 19 7.45 7.32 -19.63
C CYS A 19 8.29 6.44 -18.70
N LEU A 20 7.69 5.45 -18.01
CA LEU A 20 8.44 4.42 -17.29
C LEU A 20 9.20 3.48 -18.24
N HIS A 21 8.66 3.25 -19.44
CA HIS A 21 9.20 2.30 -20.42
C HIS A 21 9.93 2.92 -21.62
N TYR A 22 9.72 4.19 -21.92
CA TYR A 22 10.29 4.85 -23.11
C TYR A 22 10.78 6.27 -22.81
N GLN A 23 11.90 6.64 -23.45
CA GLN A 23 12.52 7.94 -23.30
C GLN A 23 11.73 9.02 -24.05
N VAL A 24 10.76 9.62 -23.37
CA VAL A 24 9.94 10.71 -23.88
C VAL A 24 10.55 12.06 -23.48
N ASP A 25 10.74 12.96 -24.45
CA ASP A 25 11.28 14.30 -24.16
C ASP A 25 10.21 15.25 -23.62
N LYS A 26 8.97 15.13 -24.14
CA LYS A 26 7.85 16.01 -23.83
C LYS A 26 6.54 15.23 -23.73
N VAL A 27 5.75 15.52 -22.70
CA VAL A 27 4.39 14.99 -22.56
C VAL A 27 3.39 16.15 -22.66
N VAL A 28 2.36 15.95 -23.48
CA VAL A 28 1.23 16.89 -23.61
C VAL A 28 -0.03 16.18 -23.13
N PHE A 29 -0.49 16.59 -21.96
CA PHE A 29 -1.74 16.12 -21.39
C PHE A 29 -2.91 16.95 -21.88
N PHE A 30 -3.90 16.27 -22.42
CA PHE A 30 -5.25 16.80 -22.55
C PHE A 30 -6.07 16.36 -21.34
N GLY A 31 -6.87 17.25 -20.76
CA GLY A 31 -7.65 16.91 -19.58
C GLY A 31 -8.81 17.87 -19.37
N TYR A 32 -9.74 17.51 -18.50
CA TYR A 32 -10.72 18.47 -18.00
C TYR A 32 -10.09 19.38 -16.96
N TYR A 33 -10.66 20.58 -16.80
CA TYR A 33 -10.07 21.61 -15.95
C TYR A 33 -9.88 21.13 -14.50
N GLU A 34 -10.87 20.43 -13.94
CA GLU A 34 -10.83 19.93 -12.57
C GLU A 34 -9.73 18.88 -12.37
N THR A 35 -9.61 17.92 -13.29
CA THR A 35 -8.56 16.89 -13.27
C THR A 35 -7.16 17.51 -13.40
N ILE A 36 -6.99 18.50 -14.28
CA ILE A 36 -5.73 19.24 -14.42
C ILE A 36 -5.37 19.97 -13.13
N VAL A 37 -6.30 20.69 -12.53
CA VAL A 37 -6.05 21.41 -11.27
C VAL A 37 -5.61 20.45 -10.18
N LYS A 38 -6.23 19.27 -10.10
CA LYS A 38 -5.94 18.24 -9.10
C LYS A 38 -4.57 17.58 -9.30
N LEU A 39 -4.20 17.21 -10.53
CA LEU A 39 -3.10 16.25 -10.77
C LEU A 39 -1.86 16.84 -11.44
N LYS A 40 -1.93 18.08 -11.97
CA LYS A 40 -0.84 18.63 -12.81
C LYS A 40 0.51 18.64 -12.10
N ASP A 41 0.54 19.03 -10.83
CA ASP A 41 1.79 19.32 -10.14
C ASP A 41 2.48 18.01 -9.74
N GLN A 42 1.75 17.06 -9.15
CA GLN A 42 2.28 15.72 -8.83
C GLN A 42 2.74 14.98 -10.09
N THR A 43 1.93 14.94 -11.15
CA THR A 43 2.25 14.22 -12.40
C THR A 43 3.49 14.81 -13.07
N LYS A 44 3.55 16.15 -13.16
CA LYS A 44 4.72 16.86 -13.72
C LYS A 44 5.99 16.61 -12.90
N ASN A 45 5.89 16.69 -11.57
CA ASN A 45 7.04 16.49 -10.71
C ASN A 45 7.56 15.05 -10.83
N PHE A 46 6.66 14.07 -10.83
CA PHE A 46 7.00 12.66 -11.01
C PHE A 46 7.72 12.40 -12.35
N LEU A 47 7.11 12.83 -13.47
CA LEU A 47 7.69 12.64 -14.81
C LEU A 47 9.07 13.28 -14.96
N LYS A 48 9.27 14.47 -14.39
CA LYS A 48 10.57 15.16 -14.42
C LYS A 48 11.61 14.48 -13.54
N LYS A 49 11.21 14.08 -12.33
CA LYS A 49 12.10 13.50 -11.32
C LYS A 49 12.54 12.08 -11.68
N TYR A 50 11.61 11.24 -12.10
CA TYR A 50 11.84 9.81 -12.27
C TYR A 50 12.00 9.38 -13.73
N CYS A 51 11.29 10.02 -14.67
CA CYS A 51 11.28 9.60 -16.08
C CYS A 51 12.17 10.45 -17.00
N GLY A 52 12.77 11.54 -16.48
CA GLY A 52 13.66 12.42 -17.24
C GLY A 52 12.96 13.28 -18.30
N VAL A 53 11.63 13.41 -18.24
CA VAL A 53 10.85 14.24 -19.17
C VAL A 53 11.25 15.71 -19.01
N LYS A 54 11.53 16.42 -20.11
CA LYS A 54 12.01 17.81 -20.08
C LYS A 54 10.87 18.80 -19.94
N ASP A 55 9.82 18.59 -20.73
CA ASP A 55 8.65 19.47 -20.80
C ASP A 55 7.34 18.72 -20.58
N VAL A 56 6.45 19.30 -19.80
CA VAL A 56 5.15 18.71 -19.47
C VAL A 56 4.11 19.82 -19.56
N ILE A 57 3.18 19.68 -20.49
CA ILE A 57 2.14 20.67 -20.79
C ILE A 57 0.78 20.07 -20.47
N PHE A 58 -0.11 20.89 -19.90
CA PHE A 58 -1.49 20.54 -19.59
C PHE A 58 -2.42 21.48 -20.34
N LEU A 59 -3.33 20.91 -21.14
CA LEU A 59 -4.26 21.63 -21.98
C LEU A 59 -5.70 21.27 -21.61
N PRO A 60 -6.48 22.23 -21.08
CA PRO A 60 -7.88 21.99 -20.76
C PRO A 60 -8.69 21.82 -22.05
N LEU A 61 -9.53 20.80 -22.08
CA LEU A 61 -10.47 20.56 -23.18
C LEU A 61 -11.90 20.98 -22.79
N SER A 62 -12.72 21.22 -23.82
CA SER A 62 -14.15 21.49 -23.62
C SER A 62 -14.92 20.19 -23.43
N GLU A 63 -15.83 20.15 -22.45
CA GLU A 63 -16.77 19.05 -22.23
C GLU A 63 -18.02 19.12 -23.12
N LYS A 64 -18.15 20.17 -23.95
CA LYS A 64 -19.42 20.49 -24.61
C LYS A 64 -19.76 19.51 -25.73
N ASP A 65 -18.79 19.25 -26.60
CA ASP A 65 -18.98 18.46 -27.81
C ASP A 65 -17.65 18.01 -28.44
N LEU A 66 -17.73 16.95 -29.26
CA LEU A 66 -16.59 16.36 -29.95
C LEU A 66 -15.89 17.34 -30.92
N PRO A 67 -16.58 18.18 -31.72
CA PRO A 67 -15.92 19.19 -32.56
C PRO A 67 -14.98 20.13 -31.78
N SER A 68 -15.41 20.62 -30.62
CA SER A 68 -14.61 21.51 -29.77
C SER A 68 -13.37 20.80 -29.21
N ILE A 69 -13.53 19.53 -28.80
CA ILE A 69 -12.41 18.66 -28.38
C ILE A 69 -11.40 18.50 -29.52
N LEU A 70 -11.89 18.13 -30.72
CA LEU A 70 -11.06 17.92 -31.90
C LEU A 70 -10.29 19.18 -32.28
N GLU A 71 -10.94 20.36 -32.26
CA GLU A 71 -10.28 21.63 -32.57
C GLU A 71 -9.14 21.92 -31.58
N GLY A 72 -9.40 21.77 -30.28
CA GLY A 72 -8.42 22.00 -29.22
C GLY A 72 -7.21 21.08 -29.34
N MET A 73 -7.44 19.77 -29.49
CA MET A 73 -6.37 18.78 -29.63
C MET A 73 -5.58 18.98 -30.93
N ARG A 74 -6.29 19.15 -32.06
CA ARG A 74 -5.67 19.27 -33.39
C ARG A 74 -4.71 20.45 -33.46
N LYS A 75 -5.08 21.59 -32.89
CA LYS A 75 -4.24 22.79 -32.87
C LYS A 75 -2.88 22.50 -32.27
N GLU A 76 -2.84 21.80 -31.13
CA GLU A 76 -1.59 21.48 -30.45
C GLU A 76 -0.79 20.41 -31.20
N ILE A 77 -1.44 19.36 -31.69
CA ILE A 77 -0.75 18.29 -32.42
C ILE A 77 -0.07 18.84 -33.69
N ILE A 78 -0.74 19.74 -34.42
CA ILE A 78 -0.16 20.40 -35.59
C ILE A 78 1.02 21.29 -35.20
N HIS A 79 0.93 22.00 -34.07
CA HIS A 79 2.01 22.82 -33.56
C HIS A 79 3.28 21.99 -33.34
N GLU A 80 3.17 20.87 -32.65
CA GLU A 80 4.31 19.96 -32.40
C GLU A 80 4.82 19.27 -33.66
N SER A 81 3.94 18.92 -34.59
CA SER A 81 4.30 18.29 -35.87
C SER A 81 5.22 19.19 -36.71
N SER A 82 4.99 20.51 -36.67
CA SER A 82 5.81 21.50 -37.40
C SER A 82 7.29 21.52 -36.96
N GLY A 83 7.59 21.04 -35.74
CA GLY A 83 8.92 21.02 -35.14
C GLY A 83 9.83 19.84 -35.54
N LYS A 84 9.42 18.98 -36.50
CA LYS A 84 10.07 17.68 -36.80
C LYS A 84 10.13 16.72 -35.59
N SER A 85 9.17 16.84 -34.68
CA SER A 85 9.03 15.94 -33.54
C SER A 85 8.48 14.57 -33.99
N LYS A 86 8.89 13.51 -33.29
CA LYS A 86 8.21 12.21 -33.38
C LYS A 86 7.04 12.25 -32.41
N LEU A 87 5.83 12.02 -32.91
CA LEU A 87 4.59 12.14 -32.15
C LEU A 87 4.01 10.76 -31.92
N PHE A 88 3.50 10.51 -30.71
CA PHE A 88 2.83 9.27 -30.32
C PHE A 88 1.60 9.62 -29.48
N PHE A 89 0.55 8.80 -29.59
CA PHE A 89 -0.64 8.89 -28.76
C PHE A 89 -0.68 7.71 -27.80
N ASP A 90 -0.69 8.02 -26.50
CA ASP A 90 -0.97 7.06 -25.46
C ASP A 90 -2.45 7.12 -25.10
N ILE A 91 -3.14 5.99 -25.27
CA ILE A 91 -4.56 5.83 -24.91
C ILE A 91 -4.77 4.84 -23.77
N THR A 92 -3.74 4.61 -22.94
CA THR A 92 -3.85 3.78 -21.73
C THR A 92 -4.95 4.32 -20.82
N GLY A 93 -4.96 5.64 -20.60
CA GLY A 93 -6.01 6.34 -19.90
C GLY A 93 -7.06 6.98 -20.82
N GLY A 94 -8.08 7.56 -20.18
CA GLY A 94 -9.15 8.32 -20.84
C GLY A 94 -10.36 7.50 -21.23
N GLU A 95 -11.47 8.22 -21.47
CA GLU A 95 -12.78 7.61 -21.65
C GLU A 95 -13.61 8.32 -22.73
N GLY A 96 -14.60 7.59 -23.27
CA GLY A 96 -15.67 8.14 -24.09
C GLY A 96 -15.20 8.90 -25.33
N LEU A 97 -15.64 10.16 -25.47
CA LEU A 97 -15.40 10.99 -26.65
C LEU A 97 -13.93 11.34 -26.88
N LEU A 98 -13.10 11.29 -25.84
CA LEU A 98 -11.68 11.62 -25.94
C LEU A 98 -10.91 10.52 -26.67
N LEU A 99 -11.18 9.25 -26.34
CA LEU A 99 -10.63 8.12 -27.08
C LEU A 99 -11.07 8.13 -28.55
N VAL A 100 -12.33 8.52 -28.81
CA VAL A 100 -12.83 8.72 -30.18
C VAL A 100 -12.06 9.84 -30.90
N ALA A 101 -11.82 10.96 -30.22
CA ALA A 101 -11.05 12.07 -30.78
C ALA A 101 -9.60 11.69 -31.09
N PHE A 102 -8.93 10.98 -30.18
CA PHE A 102 -7.59 10.42 -30.40
C PHE A 102 -7.57 9.52 -31.65
N GLY A 103 -8.52 8.58 -31.78
CA GLY A 103 -8.61 7.70 -32.95
C GLY A 103 -8.84 8.46 -34.27
N MET A 104 -9.71 9.47 -34.26
CA MET A 104 -9.96 10.32 -35.44
C MET A 104 -8.71 11.10 -35.85
N LEU A 105 -8.03 11.74 -34.89
CA LEU A 105 -6.85 12.56 -35.13
C LEU A 105 -5.63 11.72 -35.49
N ALA A 106 -5.48 10.52 -34.93
CA ALA A 106 -4.43 9.59 -35.28
C ALA A 106 -4.49 9.22 -36.76
N LYS A 107 -5.69 8.91 -37.25
CA LYS A 107 -5.92 8.63 -38.66
C LYS A 107 -5.74 9.85 -39.56
N GLU A 108 -6.24 11.00 -39.14
CA GLU A 108 -6.14 12.26 -39.91
C GLU A 108 -4.68 12.72 -40.06
N LEU A 109 -3.89 12.59 -38.99
CA LEU A 109 -2.54 13.16 -38.88
C LEU A 109 -1.42 12.12 -38.97
N ASN A 110 -1.78 10.84 -39.19
CA ASN A 110 -0.87 9.70 -39.24
C ASN A 110 0.06 9.61 -38.01
N VAL A 111 -0.56 9.70 -36.83
CA VAL A 111 0.12 9.59 -35.54
C VAL A 111 -0.11 8.18 -34.98
N PRO A 112 0.96 7.42 -34.66
CA PRO A 112 0.83 6.10 -34.06
C PRO A 112 0.17 6.15 -32.67
N ILE A 113 -0.58 5.11 -32.36
CA ILE A 113 -1.31 4.91 -31.11
C ILE A 113 -0.79 3.65 -30.41
N HIS A 114 -0.55 3.78 -29.12
CA HIS A 114 -0.30 2.65 -28.24
C HIS A 114 -1.11 2.75 -26.95
N MET A 115 -1.15 1.65 -26.22
CA MET A 115 -1.65 1.59 -24.85
C MET A 115 -0.86 0.55 -24.06
N PHE A 116 -0.94 0.61 -22.75
CA PHE A 116 -0.43 -0.44 -21.87
C PHE A 116 -1.58 -1.25 -21.26
N ASP A 117 -1.41 -2.56 -21.25
CA ASP A 117 -2.06 -3.44 -20.29
C ASP A 117 -1.27 -3.33 -18.98
N VAL A 118 -1.73 -2.46 -18.07
CA VAL A 118 -1.04 -2.11 -16.82
C VAL A 118 -0.84 -3.34 -15.93
N GLU A 119 -1.87 -4.21 -15.83
CA GLU A 119 -1.79 -5.43 -15.01
C GLU A 119 -0.71 -6.40 -15.49
N LYS A 120 -0.51 -6.49 -16.81
CA LYS A 120 0.50 -7.36 -17.43
C LYS A 120 1.82 -6.65 -17.74
N ASP A 121 1.92 -5.37 -17.39
CA ASP A 121 3.03 -4.50 -17.75
C ASP A 121 3.43 -4.62 -19.23
N LYS A 122 2.43 -4.53 -20.13
CA LYS A 122 2.60 -4.91 -21.53
C LYS A 122 2.12 -3.83 -22.49
N LEU A 123 3.04 -3.40 -23.36
CA LEU A 123 2.72 -2.54 -24.50
C LEU A 123 1.82 -3.25 -25.53
N ILE A 124 0.79 -2.54 -25.98
CA ILE A 124 -0.08 -2.90 -27.10
C ILE A 124 -0.02 -1.75 -28.10
N GLU A 125 0.54 -2.03 -29.28
CA GLU A 125 0.55 -1.08 -30.40
C GLU A 125 -0.73 -1.26 -31.23
N LEU A 126 -1.47 -0.18 -31.45
CA LEU A 126 -2.73 -0.15 -32.19
C LEU A 126 -2.56 0.45 -33.60
N ASP A 127 -1.36 0.27 -34.12
CA ASP A 127 -0.79 0.93 -35.29
C ASP A 127 -1.11 0.20 -36.60
N GLU A 128 -2.33 -0.32 -36.77
CA GLU A 128 -2.69 -1.02 -38.02
C GLU A 128 -2.48 -0.10 -39.25
N GLY A 129 -1.38 -0.32 -39.95
CA GLY A 129 -0.96 0.44 -41.13
C GLY A 129 -0.07 1.67 -40.87
N ALA A 130 0.37 1.94 -39.63
CA ALA A 130 1.29 3.04 -39.36
C ALA A 130 2.74 2.68 -39.71
N GLU A 131 3.48 3.64 -40.29
CA GLU A 131 4.91 3.47 -40.63
C GLU A 131 5.83 3.53 -39.40
N ARG A 132 5.32 4.04 -38.28
CA ARG A 132 6.04 4.32 -37.04
C ARG A 132 5.35 3.61 -35.88
N SER A 133 6.11 3.29 -34.85
CA SER A 133 5.55 2.79 -33.59
C SER A 133 6.49 3.08 -32.43
N ILE A 134 5.96 3.22 -31.22
CA ILE A 134 6.77 3.68 -30.08
C ILE A 134 7.93 2.73 -29.80
N SER A 135 7.71 1.41 -29.89
CA SER A 135 8.74 0.40 -29.61
C SER A 135 9.89 0.40 -30.61
N LYS A 136 9.67 0.90 -31.83
CA LYS A 136 10.69 0.97 -32.90
C LYS A 136 11.39 2.32 -32.94
N ASP A 137 10.65 3.38 -32.67
CA ASP A 137 11.09 4.75 -32.93
C ASP A 137 11.64 5.48 -31.72
N VAL A 138 11.38 4.97 -30.52
CA VAL A 138 11.76 5.58 -29.25
C VAL A 138 12.67 4.63 -28.49
N SER A 139 13.73 5.18 -27.89
CA SER A 139 14.63 4.40 -27.05
C SER A 139 13.88 3.86 -25.83
N PRO A 140 13.97 2.55 -25.54
CA PRO A 140 13.40 2.00 -24.33
C PRO A 140 14.14 2.52 -23.10
N GLN A 141 13.43 2.59 -21.98
CA GLN A 141 13.99 2.74 -20.64
C GLN A 141 13.27 1.83 -19.66
N THR A 142 13.77 1.77 -18.43
CA THR A 142 13.15 1.03 -17.35
C THR A 142 13.32 1.84 -16.08
N VAL A 143 12.25 2.51 -15.69
CA VAL A 143 12.15 3.20 -14.40
C VAL A 143 11.52 2.22 -13.43
N GLU A 144 12.33 1.67 -12.53
CA GLU A 144 11.84 0.77 -11.49
C GLU A 144 11.17 1.58 -10.38
N LEU A 145 9.94 1.21 -10.01
CA LEU A 145 9.24 1.80 -8.89
C LEU A 145 9.59 1.06 -7.59
N ASP A 146 9.85 1.85 -6.56
CA ASP A 146 9.80 1.42 -5.16
C ASP A 146 8.55 2.02 -4.50
N LEU A 147 8.27 1.66 -3.25
CA LEU A 147 7.06 2.13 -2.57
C LEU A 147 7.06 3.64 -2.32
N ASP A 148 8.23 4.28 -2.17
CA ASP A 148 8.30 5.74 -2.00
C ASP A 148 7.91 6.47 -3.29
N SER A 149 8.52 6.08 -4.41
CA SER A 149 8.20 6.64 -5.72
C SER A 149 6.76 6.32 -6.13
N TYR A 150 6.27 5.12 -5.83
CA TYR A 150 4.89 4.74 -6.09
C TYR A 150 3.89 5.62 -5.33
N VAL A 151 4.08 5.83 -4.03
CA VAL A 151 3.19 6.66 -3.21
C VAL A 151 3.29 8.14 -3.64
N GLU A 152 4.49 8.63 -3.99
CA GLU A 152 4.70 9.99 -4.52
C GLU A 152 3.98 10.21 -5.86
N MET A 153 3.86 9.19 -6.71
CA MET A 153 3.10 9.25 -7.97
C MET A 153 1.63 9.64 -7.74
N TYR A 154 1.05 9.19 -6.62
CA TYR A 154 -0.32 9.52 -6.21
C TYR A 154 -0.41 10.80 -5.37
N GLY A 155 0.70 11.54 -5.20
CA GLY A 155 0.75 12.79 -4.45
C GLY A 155 0.88 12.62 -2.93
N ALA A 156 1.17 11.41 -2.45
CA ALA A 156 1.29 11.09 -1.03
C ALA A 156 2.75 10.89 -0.61
N THR A 157 2.99 10.68 0.69
CA THR A 157 4.32 10.35 1.22
C THR A 157 4.26 9.35 2.37
N ILE A 158 5.33 8.57 2.56
CA ILE A 158 5.45 7.63 3.68
C ILE A 158 6.06 8.34 4.90
N ASN A 159 5.35 8.31 6.02
CA ASN A 159 5.78 8.92 7.27
C ASN A 159 6.58 7.94 8.15
N TYR A 160 7.89 7.89 7.91
CA TYR A 160 8.81 7.05 8.69
C TYR A 160 8.93 7.43 10.17
N ARG A 161 8.52 8.65 10.57
CA ARG A 161 8.59 9.08 11.98
C ARG A 161 7.56 8.36 12.85
N MET A 162 6.49 7.86 12.25
CA MET A 162 5.44 7.09 12.93
C MET A 162 5.71 5.59 12.94
N GLN A 163 6.72 5.11 12.22
CA GLN A 163 7.02 3.70 12.13
C GLN A 163 7.60 3.16 13.45
N LYS A 164 6.97 2.12 13.98
CA LYS A 164 7.44 1.41 15.18
C LYS A 164 8.79 0.74 14.92
N ASP A 165 9.70 0.80 15.90
CA ASP A 165 11.05 0.22 15.76
C ASP A 165 11.04 -1.29 15.47
N ILE A 166 10.10 -2.04 16.06
CA ILE A 166 9.91 -3.48 15.81
C ILE A 166 9.51 -3.84 14.38
N LYS A 167 9.04 -2.86 13.60
CA LYS A 167 8.62 -3.01 12.20
C LYS A 167 9.77 -2.68 11.22
N LYS A 168 10.96 -2.37 11.72
CA LYS A 168 12.18 -2.24 10.91
C LYS A 168 12.80 -3.63 10.66
N ASP A 169 13.67 -3.73 9.67
CA ASP A 169 14.42 -4.98 9.43
C ASP A 169 15.47 -5.18 10.53
N LEU A 170 15.10 -5.94 11.56
CA LEU A 170 15.93 -6.23 12.73
C LEU A 170 16.78 -7.50 12.57
N GLY A 171 16.79 -8.09 11.36
CA GLY A 171 17.65 -9.22 11.03
C GLY A 171 17.12 -10.61 11.44
N PRO A 172 17.89 -11.67 11.13
CA PRO A 172 17.40 -13.05 11.18
C PRO A 172 17.18 -13.59 12.60
N GLU A 173 17.86 -13.06 13.62
CA GLU A 173 17.65 -13.50 15.00
C GLU A 173 16.27 -13.06 15.49
N PHE A 174 15.91 -11.78 15.31
CA PHE A 174 14.58 -11.30 15.66
C PHE A 174 13.50 -11.99 14.82
N LYS A 175 13.80 -12.33 13.55
CA LYS A 175 12.89 -13.15 12.75
C LYS A 175 12.51 -14.46 13.43
N ALA A 176 13.51 -15.18 13.94
CA ALA A 176 13.25 -16.44 14.64
C ALA A 176 12.43 -16.22 15.93
N ASP A 177 12.63 -15.10 16.62
CA ASP A 177 11.90 -14.79 17.85
C ASP A 177 10.44 -14.40 17.57
N PHE A 178 10.16 -13.45 16.66
CA PHE A 178 8.78 -13.05 16.39
C PHE A 178 7.97 -14.21 15.79
N GLU A 179 8.57 -15.11 15.01
CA GLU A 179 7.90 -16.30 14.49
C GLU A 179 7.43 -17.24 15.62
N LYS A 180 8.20 -17.33 16.70
CA LYS A 180 7.76 -18.03 17.92
C LYS A 180 6.61 -17.28 18.60
N VAL A 181 6.71 -15.95 18.72
CA VAL A 181 5.63 -15.12 19.28
C VAL A 181 4.35 -15.30 18.46
N PHE A 182 4.41 -15.25 17.13
CA PHE A 182 3.27 -15.48 16.24
C PHE A 182 2.63 -16.86 16.47
N LYS A 183 3.42 -17.93 16.53
CA LYS A 183 2.90 -19.28 16.80
C LYS A 183 2.19 -19.38 18.15
N ILE A 184 2.72 -18.71 19.18
CA ILE A 184 2.10 -18.64 20.50
C ILE A 184 0.81 -17.82 20.42
N ALA A 185 0.85 -16.64 19.81
CA ALA A 185 -0.30 -15.78 19.61
C ALA A 185 -1.44 -16.50 18.90
N LYS A 186 -1.14 -17.23 17.83
CA LYS A 186 -2.09 -18.06 17.08
C LYS A 186 -2.67 -19.19 17.93
N LYS A 187 -1.83 -19.91 18.68
CA LYS A 187 -2.27 -20.99 19.59
C LYS A 187 -3.23 -20.47 20.66
N TYR A 188 -2.96 -19.28 21.20
CA TYR A 188 -3.74 -18.65 22.26
C TYR A 188 -4.63 -17.51 21.76
N ASP A 189 -4.98 -17.52 20.47
CA ASP A 189 -5.65 -16.39 19.81
C ASP A 189 -6.95 -15.90 20.51
N PRO A 190 -7.82 -16.75 21.12
CA PRO A 190 -8.98 -16.24 21.87
C PRO A 190 -8.61 -15.37 23.09
N TYR A 191 -7.36 -15.48 23.56
CA TYR A 191 -6.84 -14.86 24.76
C TYR A 191 -5.70 -13.89 24.47
N TRP A 192 -5.09 -13.92 23.28
CA TRP A 192 -3.87 -13.17 22.97
C TRP A 192 -4.02 -11.66 23.21
N ASN A 193 -5.03 -11.04 22.58
CA ASN A 193 -5.30 -9.61 22.77
C ASN A 193 -5.58 -9.28 24.24
N ALA A 194 -6.20 -10.21 24.97
CA ALA A 194 -6.43 -10.01 26.38
C ALA A 194 -5.11 -10.06 27.17
N PHE A 195 -4.32 -11.10 26.98
CA PHE A 195 -3.00 -11.28 27.58
C PHE A 195 -2.08 -10.09 27.29
N THR A 196 -1.90 -9.70 26.03
CA THR A 196 -1.05 -8.57 25.63
C THR A 196 -1.49 -7.28 26.31
N ASN A 197 -2.79 -6.96 26.30
CA ASN A 197 -3.30 -5.77 27.00
C ASN A 197 -3.06 -5.82 28.51
N PHE A 198 -3.12 -7.00 29.12
CA PHE A 198 -2.82 -7.17 30.54
C PHE A 198 -1.33 -6.92 30.83
N ILE A 199 -0.44 -7.54 30.06
CA ILE A 199 1.01 -7.31 30.17
C ILE A 199 1.34 -5.82 29.92
N THR A 200 0.71 -5.18 28.94
CA THR A 200 1.00 -3.80 28.57
C THR A 200 0.49 -2.77 29.58
N SER A 201 -0.74 -2.95 30.08
CA SER A 201 -1.38 -1.93 30.93
C SER A 201 -1.17 -2.14 32.43
N LYS A 202 -0.94 -3.38 32.88
CA LYS A 202 -0.91 -3.72 34.32
C LYS A 202 0.47 -4.16 34.80
N MET A 203 1.26 -4.79 33.95
CA MET A 203 2.59 -5.29 34.32
C MET A 203 3.66 -4.24 34.01
N LYS A 204 4.21 -3.63 35.07
CA LYS A 204 5.29 -2.65 34.93
C LYS A 204 6.57 -3.35 34.46
N VAL A 205 7.18 -2.78 33.42
CA VAL A 205 8.47 -3.23 32.90
C VAL A 205 9.55 -2.23 33.33
N SER A 206 10.61 -2.70 33.97
CA SER A 206 11.77 -1.87 34.32
C SER A 206 12.63 -1.54 33.09
N GLU A 207 13.61 -0.65 33.26
CA GLU A 207 14.62 -0.37 32.21
C GLU A 207 15.40 -1.65 31.83
N ASP A 208 15.76 -2.47 32.82
CA ASP A 208 16.41 -3.77 32.61
C ASP A 208 15.47 -4.90 32.14
N LEU A 209 14.30 -4.55 31.58
CA LEU A 209 13.30 -5.47 31.01
C LEU A 209 12.64 -6.43 31.99
N TRP A 210 12.76 -6.21 33.31
CA TRP A 210 12.11 -7.01 34.33
C TRP A 210 10.65 -6.64 34.50
N VAL A 211 9.84 -7.66 34.70
CA VAL A 211 8.47 -7.56 35.20
C VAL A 211 8.43 -8.18 36.58
N ASP A 212 7.76 -7.50 37.50
CA ASP A 212 7.67 -7.94 38.88
C ASP A 212 6.35 -7.46 39.52
N ALA A 213 5.49 -8.39 39.90
CA ALA A 213 4.21 -8.14 40.54
C ALA A 213 3.86 -9.20 41.59
N SER A 214 3.16 -8.80 42.67
CA SER A 214 2.63 -9.76 43.63
C SER A 214 1.48 -10.58 43.04
N ASP A 215 1.29 -11.79 43.54
CA ASP A 215 0.15 -12.66 43.20
C ASP A 215 -1.19 -11.99 43.53
N GLU A 216 -1.31 -11.36 44.70
CA GLU A 216 -2.52 -10.65 45.13
C GLU A 216 -2.91 -9.55 44.13
N PHE A 217 -1.93 -8.79 43.64
CA PHE A 217 -2.17 -7.74 42.63
C PHE A 217 -2.66 -8.34 41.32
N VAL A 218 -1.97 -9.37 40.79
CA VAL A 218 -2.31 -10.00 39.52
C VAL A 218 -3.70 -10.64 39.57
N ILE A 219 -4.03 -11.36 40.65
CA ILE A 219 -5.35 -11.97 40.83
C ILE A 219 -6.44 -10.90 40.85
N ASN A 220 -6.24 -9.80 41.58
CA ASN A 220 -7.21 -8.71 41.66
C ASN A 220 -7.45 -8.06 40.28
N GLU A 221 -6.39 -7.74 39.54
CA GLU A 221 -6.50 -7.14 38.21
C GLU A 221 -7.19 -8.07 37.19
N LEU A 222 -6.91 -9.37 37.23
CA LEU A 222 -7.57 -10.36 36.36
C LEU A 222 -9.06 -10.50 36.68
N GLN A 223 -9.43 -10.53 37.97
CA GLN A 223 -10.83 -10.64 38.39
C GLN A 223 -11.65 -9.40 38.02
N GLN A 224 -11.08 -8.20 38.17
CA GLN A 224 -11.75 -6.95 37.82
C GLN A 224 -12.05 -6.81 36.33
N ARG A 225 -11.25 -7.45 35.46
CA ARG A 225 -11.43 -7.39 34.01
C ARG A 225 -12.72 -8.08 33.54
N GLY A 226 -13.07 -9.20 34.14
CA GLY A 226 -14.12 -10.10 33.63
C GLY A 226 -13.77 -10.75 32.28
N GLY A 227 -14.71 -11.54 31.73
CA GLY A 227 -14.53 -12.24 30.45
C GLY A 227 -13.72 -13.55 30.54
N LYS A 228 -13.21 -14.03 29.40
CA LYS A 228 -12.54 -15.34 29.30
C LYS A 228 -11.11 -15.36 29.89
N PHE A 229 -10.49 -14.20 30.07
CA PHE A 229 -9.14 -14.04 30.63
C PHE A 229 -9.26 -13.35 32.00
N ASN A 230 -9.71 -14.11 33.00
CA ASN A 230 -10.07 -13.61 34.34
C ASN A 230 -9.48 -14.42 35.51
N ASN A 231 -8.60 -15.37 35.21
CA ASN A 231 -7.93 -16.22 36.18
C ASN A 231 -6.47 -16.41 35.76
N THR A 232 -5.66 -16.92 36.68
CA THR A 232 -4.22 -17.02 36.49
C THR A 232 -3.80 -18.20 35.62
N SER A 233 -4.64 -19.24 35.47
CA SER A 233 -4.26 -20.46 34.75
C SER A 233 -3.86 -20.19 33.30
N ILE A 234 -4.65 -19.40 32.55
CA ILE A 234 -4.30 -19.05 31.16
C ILE A 234 -3.09 -18.11 31.10
N LEU A 235 -2.96 -17.19 32.07
CA LEU A 235 -1.78 -16.31 32.15
C LEU A 235 -0.50 -17.15 32.34
N GLU A 236 -0.52 -18.07 33.30
CA GLU A 236 0.59 -18.96 33.64
C GLU A 236 0.94 -19.88 32.46
N GLU A 237 -0.05 -20.47 31.79
CA GLU A 237 0.16 -21.28 30.60
C GLU A 237 0.88 -20.52 29.47
N ILE A 238 0.47 -19.26 29.21
CA ILE A 238 1.11 -18.45 28.17
C ILE A 238 2.55 -18.09 28.60
N LEU A 239 2.76 -17.70 29.86
CA LEU A 239 4.09 -17.38 30.39
C LEU A 239 5.02 -18.60 30.33
N ASP A 240 4.55 -19.79 30.71
CA ASP A 240 5.34 -21.02 30.66
C ASP A 240 5.81 -21.34 29.23
N VAL A 241 4.93 -21.15 28.24
CA VAL A 241 5.29 -21.35 26.82
C VAL A 241 6.27 -20.29 26.35
N LEU A 242 6.07 -19.01 26.71
CA LEU A 242 7.02 -17.93 26.39
C LEU A 242 8.41 -18.21 26.99
N TYR A 243 8.47 -18.73 28.22
CA TYR A 243 9.72 -19.09 28.90
C TYR A 243 10.39 -20.27 28.22
N LYS A 244 9.63 -21.32 27.92
CA LYS A 244 10.13 -22.51 27.22
C LYS A 244 10.72 -22.18 25.84
N GLU A 245 10.13 -21.23 25.12
CA GLU A 245 10.61 -20.78 23.81
C GLU A 245 11.79 -19.78 23.89
N GLY A 246 12.16 -19.38 25.12
CA GLY A 246 13.27 -18.44 25.39
C GLY A 246 12.95 -16.97 25.10
N LEU A 247 11.66 -16.62 25.01
CA LEU A 247 11.18 -15.25 24.74
C LEU A 247 11.12 -14.41 26.03
N ILE A 248 10.89 -15.08 27.15
CA ILE A 248 11.10 -14.53 28.49
C ILE A 248 12.05 -15.44 29.27
N LEU A 249 12.71 -14.87 30.28
CA LEU A 249 13.76 -15.47 31.07
C LEU A 249 13.40 -15.37 32.55
N ASP A 250 14.01 -16.22 33.36
CA ASP A 250 13.92 -16.16 34.84
C ASP A 250 12.47 -16.14 35.37
N LEU A 251 11.59 -16.99 34.80
CA LEU A 251 10.16 -17.02 35.11
C LEU A 251 9.88 -17.60 36.52
N GLU A 252 9.15 -16.82 37.31
CA GLU A 252 8.50 -17.23 38.56
C GLU A 252 7.01 -16.84 38.48
N HIS A 253 6.12 -17.76 38.86
CA HIS A 253 4.69 -17.49 39.03
C HIS A 253 4.08 -18.32 40.18
N GLY A 254 2.83 -18.02 40.54
CA GLY A 254 2.09 -18.68 41.63
C GLY A 254 2.10 -17.94 42.97
N ARG A 255 3.27 -17.48 43.45
CA ARG A 255 3.38 -16.61 44.65
C ARG A 255 3.72 -15.15 44.32
N ARG A 256 4.34 -14.96 43.17
CA ARG A 256 4.80 -13.68 42.64
C ARG A 256 5.02 -13.90 41.15
N TYR A 257 4.63 -12.94 40.33
CA TYR A 257 4.87 -12.99 38.89
C TYR A 257 6.11 -12.19 38.58
N ARG A 258 7.19 -12.89 38.23
CA ARG A 258 8.49 -12.30 37.92
C ARG A 258 9.08 -12.94 36.68
N PHE A 259 9.55 -12.14 35.74
CA PHE A 259 10.28 -12.60 34.56
C PHE A 259 11.00 -11.43 33.92
N ARG A 260 11.92 -11.71 33.01
CA ARG A 260 12.59 -10.70 32.19
C ARG A 260 12.36 -10.99 30.72
N PHE A 261 12.08 -9.97 29.91
CA PHE A 261 12.03 -10.19 28.45
C PHE A 261 13.43 -10.49 27.91
N LYS A 262 13.53 -11.32 26.87
CA LYS A 262 14.81 -11.68 26.23
C LYS A 262 15.60 -10.42 25.82
N ASN A 263 14.93 -9.50 25.14
CA ASN A 263 15.46 -8.24 24.62
C ASN A 263 14.30 -7.22 24.40
N PRO A 264 14.60 -5.94 24.10
CA PRO A 264 13.57 -4.91 23.85
C PRO A 264 12.61 -5.24 22.71
N GLU A 265 13.10 -5.86 21.64
CA GLU A 265 12.34 -6.15 20.43
C GLU A 265 11.27 -7.22 20.70
N VAL A 266 11.63 -8.29 21.42
CA VAL A 266 10.69 -9.33 21.87
C VAL A 266 9.66 -8.75 22.84
N LYS A 267 10.08 -7.87 23.76
CA LYS A 267 9.17 -7.17 24.66
C LYS A 267 8.13 -6.38 23.85
N ASP A 268 8.57 -5.55 22.92
CA ASP A 268 7.66 -4.71 22.12
C ASP A 268 6.75 -5.56 21.22
N CYS A 269 7.27 -6.65 20.64
CA CYS A 269 6.47 -7.62 19.86
C CYS A 269 5.38 -8.31 20.70
N ILE A 270 5.66 -8.73 21.94
CA ILE A 270 4.66 -9.35 22.83
C ILE A 270 3.64 -8.32 23.34
N LYS A 271 4.08 -7.08 23.55
CA LYS A 271 3.26 -5.99 24.10
C LYS A 271 2.35 -5.30 23.08
N ASP A 272 2.50 -5.64 21.80
CA ASP A 272 1.65 -5.15 20.72
C ASP A 272 0.78 -6.29 20.18
N THR A 273 -0.54 -6.06 20.10
CA THR A 273 -1.51 -7.12 19.77
C THR A 273 -1.41 -7.56 18.31
N GLY A 274 -1.11 -6.64 17.39
CA GLY A 274 -1.12 -6.87 15.94
C GLY A 274 0.24 -7.25 15.38
N SER A 275 1.31 -6.69 15.96
CA SER A 275 2.66 -6.77 15.38
C SER A 275 3.17 -8.18 15.10
N PRO A 276 3.00 -9.20 15.97
CA PRO A 276 3.44 -10.56 15.65
C PRO A 276 2.77 -11.11 14.38
N PHE A 277 1.50 -10.76 14.16
CA PHE A 277 0.72 -11.21 13.02
C PHE A 277 1.14 -10.50 11.74
N GLU A 278 1.26 -9.17 11.80
CA GLU A 278 1.68 -8.33 10.68
C GLU A 278 3.11 -8.64 10.23
N LEU A 279 4.04 -8.87 11.17
CA LEU A 279 5.42 -9.26 10.88
C LEU A 279 5.50 -10.61 10.18
N HIS A 280 4.67 -11.57 10.57
CA HIS A 280 4.59 -12.87 9.89
C HIS A 280 4.16 -12.71 8.43
N VAL A 281 3.04 -12.03 8.19
CA VAL A 281 2.53 -11.76 6.84
C VAL A 281 3.56 -10.99 6.01
N TYR A 282 4.14 -9.93 6.58
CA TYR A 282 5.22 -9.17 5.96
C TYR A 282 6.36 -10.06 5.47
N HIS A 283 6.79 -11.03 6.27
CA HIS A 283 7.89 -11.90 5.91
C HIS A 283 7.55 -12.93 4.83
N GLU A 284 6.29 -13.34 4.73
CA GLU A 284 5.80 -14.15 3.60
C GLU A 284 5.80 -13.32 2.31
N GLU A 285 5.27 -12.10 2.36
CA GLU A 285 5.14 -11.20 1.22
C GLU A 285 6.49 -10.64 0.73
N LYS A 286 7.40 -10.31 1.64
CA LYS A 286 8.78 -9.87 1.32
C LYS A 286 9.56 -10.93 0.54
N ALA A 287 9.22 -12.21 0.66
CA ALA A 287 9.86 -13.26 -0.12
C ALA A 287 9.41 -13.29 -1.59
N LEU A 288 8.26 -12.67 -1.89
CA LEU A 288 7.62 -12.65 -3.20
C LEU A 288 7.87 -11.33 -3.94
N HIS A 289 8.01 -10.24 -3.20
CA HIS A 289 8.03 -8.88 -3.76
C HIS A 289 9.35 -8.15 -3.52
N LYS A 290 9.73 -7.29 -4.48
CA LYS A 290 11.01 -6.59 -4.47
C LYS A 290 11.08 -5.51 -3.39
N ASP A 291 10.03 -4.70 -3.28
CA ASP A 291 9.84 -3.77 -2.17
C ASP A 291 8.56 -4.13 -1.43
N CYS A 292 8.71 -4.33 -0.13
CA CYS A 292 7.66 -4.72 0.79
C CYS A 292 7.99 -4.13 2.15
N ARG A 293 6.99 -3.57 2.82
CA ARG A 293 7.12 -2.84 4.08
C ARG A 293 5.93 -3.13 4.99
N VAL A 294 6.14 -2.99 6.29
CA VAL A 294 5.17 -3.31 7.35
C VAL A 294 4.92 -2.09 8.24
N GLY A 295 3.65 -1.85 8.60
CA GLY A 295 3.18 -0.68 9.35
C GLY A 295 3.46 0.64 8.65
N VAL A 296 3.08 0.72 7.38
CA VAL A 296 3.34 1.88 6.52
C VAL A 296 2.32 2.97 6.84
N HIS A 297 2.80 4.08 7.39
CA HIS A 297 1.97 5.25 7.65
C HIS A 297 2.03 6.18 6.45
N ILE A 298 0.87 6.48 5.87
CA ILE A 298 0.77 7.30 4.67
C ILE A 298 0.08 8.61 4.99
N ASP A 299 0.73 9.68 4.57
CA ASP A 299 0.28 11.06 4.59
C ASP A 299 -0.23 11.41 3.19
N TRP A 300 -1.48 11.86 3.11
CA TRP A 300 -2.25 11.90 1.86
C TRP A 300 -2.00 13.15 1.03
N ASP A 301 -1.52 14.24 1.63
CA ASP A 301 -1.21 15.49 0.94
C ASP A 301 0.28 15.61 0.57
N GLY A 302 1.10 14.67 1.03
CA GLY A 302 2.52 14.61 0.73
C GLY A 302 3.36 15.54 1.62
N VAL A 303 2.75 16.17 2.62
CA VAL A 303 3.34 17.19 3.49
C VAL A 303 3.34 16.68 4.93
N LEU A 304 4.51 16.22 5.39
CA LEU A 304 4.68 15.80 6.78
C LEU A 304 4.51 16.99 7.75
N HIS A 305 3.31 17.15 8.30
CA HIS A 305 2.98 18.20 9.25
C HIS A 305 3.67 17.99 10.62
N GLU A 306 4.14 19.07 11.25
CA GLU A 306 4.75 19.00 12.60
C GLU A 306 3.72 18.91 13.73
N THR A 307 2.46 19.27 13.45
CA THR A 307 1.36 19.31 14.42
C THR A 307 0.26 18.32 14.05
N ASN A 308 -0.03 17.38 14.95
CA ASN A 308 -1.17 16.46 14.83
C ASN A 308 -2.49 17.25 14.86
N GLY A 309 -3.17 17.43 13.73
CA GLY A 309 -4.45 18.13 13.74
C GLY A 309 -5.20 18.22 12.41
N ASP A 310 -4.51 18.34 11.27
CA ASP A 310 -5.16 18.73 10.00
C ASP A 310 -5.11 17.69 8.88
N ASP A 311 -4.52 16.50 9.11
CA ASP A 311 -4.28 15.52 8.04
C ASP A 311 -4.85 14.11 8.33
N VAL A 312 -5.21 13.41 7.26
CA VAL A 312 -5.76 12.04 7.26
C VAL A 312 -4.59 11.06 7.17
N PHE A 313 -4.22 10.49 8.32
CA PHE A 313 -3.19 9.45 8.40
C PHE A 313 -3.83 8.06 8.39
N ASN A 314 -3.38 7.21 7.46
CA ASN A 314 -3.74 5.79 7.47
C ASN A 314 -2.49 4.94 7.65
N GLU A 315 -2.59 3.92 8.51
CA GLU A 315 -1.59 2.84 8.62
C GLU A 315 -2.05 1.68 7.72
N ILE A 316 -1.15 1.21 6.86
CA ILE A 316 -1.31 -0.03 6.12
C ILE A 316 -0.42 -1.08 6.77
N ASP A 317 -1.03 -2.21 7.15
CA ASP A 317 -0.34 -3.27 7.89
C ASP A 317 0.85 -3.82 7.10
N VAL A 318 0.64 -4.20 5.84
CA VAL A 318 1.72 -4.54 4.90
C VAL A 318 1.43 -3.94 3.52
N LEU A 319 2.42 -3.27 2.95
CA LEU A 319 2.37 -2.71 1.60
C LEU A 319 3.51 -3.31 0.78
N ALA A 320 3.20 -3.80 -0.41
CA ALA A 320 4.19 -4.33 -1.33
C ALA A 320 3.95 -3.81 -2.75
N ILE A 321 4.96 -3.95 -3.61
CA ILE A 321 4.84 -3.67 -5.04
C ILE A 321 5.37 -4.84 -5.87
N ASP A 322 4.60 -5.23 -6.88
CA ASP A 322 4.93 -6.25 -7.87
C ASP A 322 4.99 -5.60 -9.25
N GLY A 323 6.21 -5.35 -9.75
CA GLY A 323 6.42 -4.50 -10.92
C GLY A 323 5.92 -3.07 -10.65
N ILE A 324 4.76 -2.73 -11.21
CA ILE A 324 4.09 -1.44 -11.06
C ILE A 324 2.74 -1.54 -10.32
N ILE A 325 2.39 -2.73 -9.83
CA ILE A 325 1.11 -3.01 -9.19
C ILE A 325 1.29 -3.02 -7.67
N PRO A 326 0.61 -2.15 -6.91
CA PRO A 326 0.69 -2.16 -5.45
C PRO A 326 -0.21 -3.26 -4.88
N ILE A 327 0.20 -3.79 -3.75
CA ILE A 327 -0.55 -4.80 -2.99
C ILE A 327 -0.75 -4.25 -1.58
N PHE A 328 -2.00 -3.90 -1.28
CA PHE A 328 -2.42 -3.40 0.03
C PHE A 328 -2.94 -4.57 0.85
N ILE A 329 -2.31 -4.80 2.00
CA ILE A 329 -2.60 -5.95 2.84
C ILE A 329 -3.00 -5.46 4.23
N SER A 330 -4.21 -5.81 4.67
CA SER A 330 -4.62 -5.64 6.06
C SER A 330 -4.60 -6.97 6.80
N CYS A 331 -4.15 -6.96 8.05
CA CYS A 331 -4.00 -8.11 8.91
C CYS A 331 -4.98 -7.98 10.09
N LYS A 332 -5.93 -8.91 10.23
CA LYS A 332 -6.86 -8.92 11.38
C LYS A 332 -6.78 -10.24 12.16
N SER A 333 -6.43 -10.14 13.44
CA SER A 333 -6.33 -11.29 14.36
C SER A 333 -7.52 -11.37 15.33
N GLY A 334 -7.74 -12.53 15.95
CA GLY A 334 -8.80 -12.72 16.93
C GLY A 334 -10.19 -13.03 16.34
N ASN A 335 -11.19 -13.02 17.24
CA ASN A 335 -12.60 -13.21 16.87
C ASN A 335 -13.23 -11.87 16.49
N LEU A 336 -13.17 -11.52 15.20
CA LEU A 336 -13.81 -10.33 14.67
C LEU A 336 -15.33 -10.46 14.73
N ASN A 337 -16.00 -9.42 15.25
CA ASN A 337 -17.43 -9.27 15.16
C ASN A 337 -17.86 -8.78 13.76
N ASN A 338 -19.16 -8.85 13.49
CA ASN A 338 -19.73 -8.49 12.19
C ASN A 338 -19.38 -7.06 11.72
N HIS A 339 -19.30 -6.10 12.64
CA HIS A 339 -18.92 -4.72 12.34
C HIS A 339 -17.43 -4.61 12.03
N GLU A 340 -16.57 -5.28 12.80
CA GLU A 340 -15.11 -5.29 12.57
C GLU A 340 -14.75 -5.92 11.22
N LYS A 341 -15.44 -6.98 10.82
CA LYS A 341 -15.26 -7.61 9.50
C LYS A 341 -15.57 -6.63 8.37
N LEU A 342 -16.74 -5.98 8.42
CA LEU A 342 -17.12 -4.98 7.41
C LEU A 342 -16.18 -3.78 7.41
N SER A 343 -15.82 -3.27 8.59
CA SER A 343 -14.91 -2.14 8.73
C SER A 343 -13.56 -2.44 8.09
N ALA A 344 -13.01 -3.65 8.28
CA ALA A 344 -11.75 -4.06 7.67
C ALA A 344 -11.81 -4.05 6.13
N LEU A 345 -12.92 -4.51 5.54
CA LEU A 345 -13.12 -4.49 4.08
C LEU A 345 -13.22 -3.06 3.54
N TYR A 346 -13.99 -2.19 4.19
CA TYR A 346 -14.16 -0.81 3.73
C TYR A 346 -12.90 0.04 3.91
N GLU A 347 -12.16 -0.17 5.00
CA GLU A 347 -10.90 0.50 5.28
C GLU A 347 -9.88 0.20 4.17
N ILE A 348 -9.59 -1.08 3.91
CA ILE A 348 -8.59 -1.45 2.89
C ILE A 348 -9.01 -1.02 1.48
N ASP A 349 -10.30 -1.12 1.15
CA ASP A 349 -10.84 -0.67 -0.14
C ASP A 349 -10.67 0.84 -0.36
N THR A 350 -10.92 1.63 0.69
CA THR A 350 -10.79 3.08 0.65
C THR A 350 -9.33 3.48 0.44
N VAL A 351 -8.39 2.89 1.20
CA VAL A 351 -6.98 3.28 1.10
C VAL A 351 -6.36 2.81 -0.21
N ALA A 352 -6.63 1.57 -0.63
CA ALA A 352 -6.15 1.03 -1.90
C ALA A 352 -6.73 1.79 -3.10
N GLY A 353 -8.03 2.12 -3.08
CA GLY A 353 -8.65 2.92 -4.13
C GLY A 353 -8.07 4.33 -4.24
N ARG A 354 -7.67 4.94 -3.11
CA ARG A 354 -7.04 6.27 -3.11
C ARG A 354 -5.61 6.25 -3.65
N LEU A 355 -4.81 5.26 -3.26
CA LEU A 355 -3.36 5.27 -3.45
C LEU A 355 -2.85 4.28 -4.50
N GLY A 356 -3.71 3.41 -5.04
CA GLY A 356 -3.37 2.54 -6.16
C GLY A 356 -4.46 2.46 -7.24
N GLY A 357 -5.60 3.13 -7.03
CA GLY A 357 -6.67 3.23 -8.03
C GLY A 357 -7.23 1.87 -8.43
N ARG A 358 -7.66 1.74 -9.69
CA ARG A 358 -8.29 0.51 -10.20
C ARG A 358 -7.35 -0.68 -10.31
N HIS A 359 -6.04 -0.44 -10.35
CA HIS A 359 -5.01 -1.48 -10.51
C HIS A 359 -4.54 -2.08 -9.19
N ALA A 360 -4.93 -1.51 -8.05
CA ALA A 360 -4.48 -1.97 -6.74
C ALA A 360 -4.99 -3.37 -6.41
N LYS A 361 -4.09 -4.25 -6.00
CA LYS A 361 -4.46 -5.53 -5.38
C LYS A 361 -4.75 -5.30 -3.91
N LYS A 362 -5.83 -5.91 -3.41
CA LYS A 362 -6.30 -5.79 -2.03
C LYS A 362 -6.35 -7.17 -1.39
N LYS A 363 -5.72 -7.32 -0.24
CA LYS A 363 -5.66 -8.57 0.51
C LYS A 363 -6.03 -8.33 1.97
N LEU A 364 -6.87 -9.20 2.50
CA LEU A 364 -7.23 -9.24 3.92
C LEU A 364 -6.77 -10.58 4.48
N VAL A 365 -5.72 -10.55 5.29
CA VAL A 365 -5.20 -11.74 5.98
C VAL A 365 -5.82 -11.82 7.36
N VAL A 366 -6.43 -12.96 7.67
CA VAL A 366 -7.12 -13.22 8.92
C VAL A 366 -6.52 -14.41 9.66
N SER A 367 -6.58 -14.37 10.99
CA SER A 367 -6.11 -15.49 11.83
C SER A 367 -7.11 -16.66 11.91
N ARG A 368 -8.36 -16.44 11.50
CA ARG A 368 -9.50 -17.36 11.60
C ARG A 368 -10.43 -17.19 10.40
N GLU A 369 -11.36 -18.13 10.25
CA GLU A 369 -12.44 -18.05 9.25
C GLU A 369 -13.18 -16.71 9.31
N PHE A 370 -13.28 -16.06 8.14
CA PHE A 370 -13.94 -14.77 7.99
C PHE A 370 -15.45 -14.94 7.79
N GLY A 371 -15.86 -16.05 7.18
CA GLY A 371 -17.24 -16.49 7.06
C GLY A 371 -17.83 -16.10 5.71
N GLU A 372 -18.58 -17.04 5.13
CA GLU A 372 -19.04 -17.03 3.74
C GLU A 372 -19.65 -15.70 3.28
N VAL A 373 -20.58 -15.11 4.02
CA VAL A 373 -21.22 -13.82 3.67
C VAL A 373 -20.21 -12.67 3.54
N TYR A 374 -19.14 -12.68 4.35
CA TYR A 374 -18.12 -11.65 4.30
C TYR A 374 -17.05 -11.93 3.24
N GLU A 375 -16.82 -13.21 2.94
CA GLU A 375 -15.95 -13.64 1.84
C GLU A 375 -16.59 -13.31 0.49
N GLU A 376 -17.91 -13.51 0.34
CA GLU A 376 -18.68 -13.04 -0.82
C GLU A 376 -18.59 -11.52 -0.97
N ARG A 377 -18.78 -10.77 0.13
CA ARG A 377 -18.65 -9.32 0.12
C ARG A 377 -17.23 -8.86 -0.24
N ALA A 378 -16.22 -9.55 0.25
CA ALA A 378 -14.83 -9.26 -0.10
C ALA A 378 -14.60 -9.49 -1.60
N ALA A 379 -15.12 -10.59 -2.16
CA ALA A 379 -15.04 -10.87 -3.60
C ALA A 379 -15.74 -9.80 -4.45
N ASP A 380 -16.93 -9.34 -4.05
CA ASP A 380 -17.63 -8.22 -4.71
C ASP A 380 -16.78 -6.93 -4.75
N MET A 381 -15.95 -6.73 -3.74
CA MET A 381 -15.04 -5.59 -3.61
C MET A 381 -13.67 -5.87 -4.25
N GLY A 382 -13.43 -7.05 -4.82
CA GLY A 382 -12.11 -7.44 -5.35
C GLY A 382 -11.02 -7.54 -4.27
N ILE A 383 -11.40 -7.97 -3.07
CA ILE A 383 -10.49 -8.21 -1.94
C ILE A 383 -10.28 -9.72 -1.79
N GLU A 384 -9.02 -10.16 -1.86
CA GLU A 384 -8.63 -11.53 -1.57
C GLU A 384 -8.58 -11.75 -0.06
N VAL A 385 -9.30 -12.74 0.45
CA VAL A 385 -9.30 -13.11 1.87
C VAL A 385 -8.48 -14.37 2.07
N GLU A 386 -7.47 -14.31 2.93
CA GLU A 386 -6.61 -15.44 3.23
C GLU A 386 -6.53 -15.72 4.73
N ILE A 387 -6.51 -17.00 5.09
CA ILE A 387 -6.23 -17.41 6.47
C ILE A 387 -4.74 -17.69 6.59
N ALA A 388 -4.06 -16.95 7.47
CA ALA A 388 -2.64 -17.17 7.71
C ALA A 388 -2.37 -18.58 8.23
N LYS A 389 -1.31 -19.23 7.73
CA LYS A 389 -1.02 -20.65 7.99
C LYS A 389 -0.21 -20.93 9.24
#